data_AF-A0A5C8DHF1-F1
#
_entry.id   AF-A0A5C8DHF1-F1
#
_cell.length_a   1.000
_cell.length_b   1.000
_cell.length_c   1.000
_cell.angle_alpha   90.00
_cell.angle_beta   90.00
_cell.angle_gamma   90.00
#
_symmetry.space_group_name_H-M   'P 1'
#
loop_
_entity.id
_entity.type
_entity.pdbx_description
1 polymer ?
#
loop_
_entity_poly.entity_id
_entity_poly.type
_entity_poly.pdbx_seq_one_letter_code
_entity_poly.pdbx_strand_id
1 'polypeptide(L)'
;MKKNKESEWKDYYKSLTGEQAFQERIKGRQPVIEINGHPFFIEARWEKLTPKDNFLSTGIDLSEAGELIDNHYKIYYDTKTMSQAEILTDITKLPENVVLIEIPSLYDLDPVMMAELRNKDPRAYLDQHPLIMYREAKVTPLEDTPLMELVQKNLEKLKASQPSHQREVKPSPNASKRKGNSL
;
A
#
# COMPACT_ATOMS: atom_id res chain seq x y z
N MET A 1 2.01 14.83 35.36
CA MET A 1 1.56 14.54 33.97
C MET A 1 1.36 13.04 33.85
N LYS A 2 0.14 12.57 33.54
CA LYS A 2 -0.08 11.15 33.23
C LYS A 2 0.43 10.91 31.82
N LYS A 3 1.50 10.12 31.63
CA LYS A 3 1.89 9.67 30.29
C LYS A 3 0.70 8.89 29.70
N ASN A 4 0.41 9.14 28.42
CA ASN A 4 -0.63 8.42 27.71
C ASN A 4 -0.18 6.96 27.54
N LYS A 5 -1.05 5.99 27.84
CA LYS A 5 -0.74 4.54 27.75
C LYS A 5 -0.22 4.14 26.36
N GLU A 6 -0.60 4.89 25.33
CA GLU A 6 -0.16 4.69 23.96
C GLU A 6 1.34 4.99 23.74
N SER A 7 1.89 5.98 24.45
CA SER A 7 3.33 6.26 24.45
C SER A 7 4.10 5.13 25.15
N GLU A 8 3.55 4.59 26.24
CA GLU A 8 4.26 3.66 27.11
C GLU A 8 4.57 2.32 26.43
N TRP A 9 3.65 1.79 25.62
CA TRP A 9 3.91 0.53 24.91
C TRP A 9 4.87 0.72 23.73
N LYS A 10 4.77 1.82 22.97
CA LYS A 10 5.71 2.13 21.88
C LYS A 10 7.12 2.30 22.43
N ASP A 11 7.27 3.06 23.51
CA ASP A 11 8.56 3.26 24.19
C ASP A 11 9.14 1.94 24.68
N TYR A 12 8.31 1.07 25.27
CA TYR A 12 8.73 -0.27 25.69
C TYR A 12 9.26 -1.08 24.51
N TYR A 13 8.51 -1.19 23.42
CA TYR A 13 8.93 -1.94 22.24
C TYR A 13 10.20 -1.37 21.59
N LYS A 14 10.32 -0.03 21.49
CA LYS A 14 11.53 0.65 21.00
C LYS A 14 12.75 0.40 21.90
N SER A 15 12.55 0.17 23.20
CA SER A 15 13.63 -0.13 24.14
C SER A 15 14.15 -1.57 24.06
N LEU A 16 13.37 -2.49 23.47
CA LEU A 16 13.77 -3.90 23.33
C LEU A 16 14.81 -4.03 22.22
N THR A 17 16.04 -4.38 22.60
CA THR A 17 17.15 -4.58 21.68
C THR A 17 17.89 -5.88 21.98
N GLY A 18 18.57 -6.45 20.97
CA GLY A 18 19.42 -7.63 21.11
C GLY A 18 18.74 -8.79 21.84
N GLU A 19 19.37 -9.27 22.91
CA GLU A 19 18.87 -10.41 23.69
C GLU A 19 17.52 -10.12 24.37
N GLN A 20 17.22 -8.88 24.78
CA GLN A 20 15.92 -8.54 25.36
C GLN A 20 14.79 -8.67 24.35
N ALA A 21 15.01 -8.18 23.12
CA ALA A 21 14.08 -8.36 22.01
C ALA A 21 13.84 -9.84 21.73
N PHE A 22 14.93 -10.62 21.65
CA PHE A 22 14.85 -12.06 21.41
C PHE A 22 14.05 -12.78 22.50
N GLN A 23 14.32 -12.53 23.78
CA GLN A 23 13.62 -13.17 24.88
C GLN A 23 12.12 -12.83 24.90
N GLU A 24 11.75 -11.58 24.64
CA GLU A 24 10.34 -11.21 24.53
C GLU A 24 9.66 -11.90 23.33
N ARG A 25 10.37 -12.01 22.21
CA ARG A 25 9.86 -12.71 21.03
C ARG A 25 9.64 -14.20 21.30
N ILE A 26 10.56 -14.88 22.00
CA ILE A 26 10.42 -16.29 22.40
C ILE A 26 9.26 -16.51 23.37
N LYS A 27 8.93 -15.52 24.22
CA LYS A 27 7.73 -15.55 25.07
C LYS A 27 6.43 -15.31 24.30
N GLY A 28 6.49 -15.13 22.99
CA GLY A 28 5.33 -14.95 22.12
C GLY A 28 4.96 -13.50 21.81
N ARG A 29 5.76 -12.50 22.23
CA ARG A 29 5.51 -11.11 21.85
C ARG A 29 5.78 -10.92 20.36
N GLN A 30 4.77 -10.54 19.59
CA GLN A 30 4.93 -10.24 18.16
C GLN A 30 5.64 -8.90 17.98
N PRO A 31 6.57 -8.78 17.00
CA PRO A 31 7.08 -7.49 16.53
C PRO A 31 5.95 -6.62 15.96
N VAL A 32 6.17 -5.32 15.93
CA VAL A 32 5.20 -4.32 15.46
C VAL A 32 5.83 -3.44 14.38
N ILE A 33 5.08 -3.19 13.33
CA ILE A 33 5.38 -2.14 12.35
C ILE A 33 4.29 -1.08 12.39
N GLU A 34 4.69 0.18 12.47
CA GLU A 34 3.78 1.32 12.39
C GLU A 34 3.72 1.82 10.95
N ILE A 35 2.51 1.92 10.42
CA ILE A 35 2.24 2.37 9.05
C ILE A 35 1.31 3.57 9.15
N ASN A 36 1.80 4.75 8.76
CA ASN A 36 1.04 6.00 8.79
C ASN A 36 0.38 6.29 10.16
N GLY A 37 1.10 6.05 11.26
CA GLY A 37 0.61 6.24 12.62
C GLY A 37 -0.25 5.10 13.19
N HIS A 38 -0.52 4.06 12.40
CA HIS A 38 -1.30 2.90 12.83
C HIS A 38 -0.38 1.70 13.10
N PRO A 39 -0.42 1.11 14.30
CA PRO A 39 0.40 -0.05 14.63
C PRO A 39 -0.19 -1.36 14.11
N PHE A 40 0.65 -2.21 13.54
CA PHE A 40 0.30 -3.55 13.06
C PHE A 40 1.17 -4.60 13.74
N PHE A 41 0.56 -5.69 14.18
CA PHE A 41 1.30 -6.89 14.56
C PHE A 41 1.83 -7.58 13.31
N ILE A 42 3.08 -8.00 13.38
CA ILE A 42 3.72 -8.80 12.34
C ILE A 42 3.39 -10.27 12.60
N GLU A 43 2.65 -10.87 11.68
CA GLU A 43 2.22 -12.26 11.72
C GLU A 43 2.92 -13.08 10.64
N ALA A 44 4.25 -13.20 10.74
CA ALA A 44 5.06 -13.77 9.68
C ALA A 44 4.69 -15.21 9.29
N ARG A 45 4.10 -16.00 10.20
CA ARG A 45 3.58 -17.35 9.89
C ARG A 45 2.47 -17.33 8.83
N TRP A 46 1.62 -16.31 8.87
CA TRP A 46 0.50 -16.15 7.95
C TRP A 46 0.79 -15.10 6.89
N GLU A 47 2.02 -14.57 6.86
CA GLU A 47 2.45 -13.51 5.95
C GLU A 47 1.53 -12.28 6.04
N LYS A 48 1.09 -11.92 7.25
CA LYS A 48 0.11 -10.85 7.46
C LYS A 48 0.61 -9.75 8.39
N LEU A 49 0.12 -8.54 8.12
CA LEU A 49 0.16 -7.43 9.06
C LEU A 49 -1.25 -7.14 9.54
N THR A 50 -1.51 -7.36 10.82
CA THR A 50 -2.85 -7.23 11.41
C THR A 50 -2.90 -5.95 12.26
N PRO A 51 -3.82 -5.02 11.99
CA PRO A 51 -3.94 -3.79 12.76
C PRO A 51 -4.17 -4.11 14.24
N LYS A 52 -3.39 -3.50 15.12
CA LYS A 52 -3.52 -3.73 16.56
C LYS A 52 -4.81 -3.15 17.13
N ASP A 53 -5.31 -2.06 16.55
CA ASP A 53 -6.42 -1.26 17.10
C ASP A 53 -7.67 -1.23 16.20
N ASN A 54 -7.70 -2.00 15.09
CA ASN A 54 -8.85 -2.09 14.18
C ASN A 54 -9.13 -3.53 13.73
N PHE A 55 -9.92 -4.25 14.52
CA PHE A 55 -10.28 -5.64 14.28
C PHE A 55 -11.23 -5.88 13.09
N LEU A 56 -11.79 -4.81 12.50
CA LEU A 56 -12.65 -4.92 11.31
C LEU A 56 -11.86 -4.82 10.01
N SER A 57 -10.62 -4.34 10.06
CA SER A 57 -9.75 -4.33 8.89
C SER A 57 -9.21 -5.72 8.62
N THR A 58 -9.11 -6.07 7.35
CA THR A 58 -8.50 -7.31 6.86
C THR A 58 -6.97 -7.30 6.97
N GLY A 59 -6.38 -6.15 7.31
CA GLY A 59 -4.93 -5.95 7.37
C GLY A 59 -4.28 -5.96 5.99
N ILE A 60 -3.01 -6.34 5.96
CA ILE A 60 -2.18 -6.42 4.76
C ILE A 60 -1.70 -7.86 4.60
N ASP A 61 -2.00 -8.48 3.45
CA ASP A 61 -1.55 -9.83 3.10
C ASP A 61 -0.26 -9.78 2.25
N LEU A 62 0.88 -10.04 2.87
CA LEU A 62 2.19 -9.98 2.22
C LEU A 62 2.37 -11.08 1.17
N SER A 63 1.58 -12.16 1.22
CA SER A 63 1.62 -13.20 0.18
C SER A 63 1.07 -12.70 -1.16
N GLU A 64 0.23 -11.66 -1.14
CA GLU A 64 -0.34 -11.02 -2.33
C GLU A 64 0.44 -9.77 -2.78
N ALA A 65 1.45 -9.34 -2.01
CA ALA A 65 2.20 -8.10 -2.25
C ALA A 65 3.19 -8.17 -3.43
N GLY A 66 3.29 -9.32 -4.11
CA GLY A 66 4.19 -9.54 -5.24
C GLY A 66 5.64 -9.75 -4.84
N GLU A 67 6.55 -9.55 -5.80
CA GLU A 67 7.99 -9.74 -5.60
C GLU A 67 8.61 -8.61 -4.77
N LEU A 68 9.67 -8.95 -4.03
CA LEU A 68 10.48 -7.98 -3.31
C LEU A 68 11.31 -7.13 -4.30
N ILE A 69 11.29 -5.82 -4.12
CA ILE A 69 12.17 -4.87 -4.80
C ILE A 69 13.10 -4.28 -3.75
N ASP A 70 14.41 -4.44 -3.94
CA ASP A 70 15.42 -4.00 -2.96
C ASP A 70 15.12 -4.53 -1.55
N ASN A 71 14.71 -5.80 -1.45
CA ASN A 71 14.36 -6.50 -0.21
C ASN A 71 13.12 -5.95 0.53
N HIS A 72 12.24 -5.21 -0.17
CA HIS A 72 10.99 -4.70 0.38
C HIS A 72 9.79 -5.05 -0.52
N TYR A 73 8.67 -5.36 0.10
CA TYR A 73 7.37 -5.35 -0.54
C TYR A 73 6.95 -3.90 -0.79
N LYS A 74 6.46 -3.61 -2.00
CA LYS A 74 5.92 -2.29 -2.37
C LYS A 74 4.41 -2.40 -2.50
N ILE A 75 3.70 -1.82 -1.54
CA ILE A 75 2.26 -2.02 -1.38
C ILE A 75 1.56 -0.67 -1.44
N TYR A 76 0.47 -0.58 -2.21
CA TYR A 76 -0.43 0.56 -2.11
C TYR A 76 -1.35 0.34 -0.92
N TYR A 77 -1.43 1.33 -0.04
CA TYR A 77 -2.09 1.22 1.25
C TYR A 77 -3.14 2.31 1.39
N ASP A 78 -4.39 1.91 1.66
CA ASP A 78 -5.47 2.83 2.00
C ASP A 78 -5.40 3.16 3.49
N THR A 79 -5.08 4.42 3.78
CA THR A 79 -4.89 4.96 5.13
C THR A 79 -6.19 5.04 5.93
N LYS A 80 -7.36 4.99 5.29
CA LYS A 80 -8.67 5.03 5.93
C LYS A 80 -9.16 3.64 6.32
N THR A 81 -9.03 2.67 5.41
CA THR A 81 -9.45 1.27 5.67
C THR A 81 -8.36 0.47 6.38
N MET A 82 -7.12 0.95 6.36
CA MET A 82 -5.94 0.26 6.88
C MET A 82 -5.70 -1.09 6.20
N SER A 83 -5.87 -1.13 4.88
CA SER A 83 -5.73 -2.33 4.06
C SER A 83 -4.96 -2.06 2.77
N GLN A 84 -4.65 -3.11 2.02
CA GLN A 84 -4.12 -2.95 0.67
C GLN A 84 -5.14 -2.26 -0.25
N ALA A 85 -4.64 -1.44 -1.16
CA ALA A 85 -5.40 -0.76 -2.19
C ALA A 85 -4.97 -1.28 -3.57
N GLU A 86 -5.93 -1.43 -4.47
CA GLU A 86 -5.66 -1.77 -5.86
C GLU A 86 -5.57 -0.49 -6.71
N ILE A 87 -4.52 -0.37 -7.53
CA ILE A 87 -4.37 0.72 -8.49
C ILE A 87 -4.65 0.19 -9.89
N LEU A 88 -5.76 0.65 -10.48
CA LEU A 88 -6.11 0.29 -11.85
C LEU A 88 -5.16 0.97 -12.85
N THR A 89 -4.95 0.33 -14.00
CA THR A 89 -4.01 0.83 -15.02
C THR A 89 -4.56 2.00 -15.84
N ASP A 90 -5.86 2.24 -15.80
CA ASP A 90 -6.59 3.27 -16.55
C ASP A 90 -6.94 4.50 -15.70
N ILE A 91 -6.33 4.65 -14.52
CA ILE A 91 -6.56 5.81 -13.65
C ILE A 91 -6.29 7.14 -14.38
N THR A 92 -7.17 8.11 -14.14
CA THR A 92 -7.09 9.49 -14.67
C THR A 92 -6.92 10.53 -13.58
N LYS A 93 -6.91 10.07 -12.32
CA LYS A 93 -6.62 10.83 -11.12
C LYS A 93 -5.98 9.88 -10.10
N LEU A 94 -5.16 10.42 -9.20
CA LEU A 94 -4.67 9.63 -8.08
C LEU A 94 -5.85 9.30 -7.13
N PRO A 95 -5.90 8.07 -6.59
CA PRO A 95 -6.87 7.73 -5.56
C PRO A 95 -6.57 8.48 -4.25
N GLU A 96 -7.63 8.94 -3.61
CA GLU A 96 -7.53 9.62 -2.31
C GLU A 96 -7.25 8.62 -1.19
N ASN A 97 -6.56 9.06 -0.14
CA ASN A 97 -6.21 8.27 1.04
C ASN A 97 -5.29 7.07 0.78
N VAL A 98 -4.75 6.94 -0.43
CA VAL A 98 -3.81 5.87 -0.76
C VAL A 98 -2.39 6.43 -0.77
N VAL A 99 -1.44 5.64 -0.24
CA VAL A 99 -0.01 5.93 -0.26
C VAL A 99 0.76 4.67 -0.67
N LEU A 100 2.00 4.83 -1.12
CA LEU A 100 2.91 3.70 -1.32
C LEU A 100 3.69 3.45 -0.03
N ILE A 101 3.67 2.22 0.46
CA ILE A 101 4.44 1.81 1.63
C ILE A 101 5.49 0.76 1.25
N GLU A 102 6.63 0.82 1.93
CA GLU A 102 7.69 -0.19 1.81
C GLU A 102 7.75 -1.02 3.10
N ILE A 103 7.54 -2.32 2.94
CA ILE A 103 7.56 -3.29 4.04
C ILE A 103 8.74 -4.23 3.84
N PRO A 104 9.66 -4.36 4.81
CA PRO A 104 10.80 -5.28 4.70
C PRO A 104 10.37 -6.74 4.47
N SER A 105 11.31 -7.56 3.99
CA SER A 105 11.10 -9.00 3.86
C SER A 105 10.67 -9.66 5.18
N LEU A 106 10.01 -10.83 5.13
CA LEU A 106 9.64 -11.58 6.33
C LEU A 106 10.85 -11.94 7.21
N TYR A 107 12.04 -12.10 6.61
CA TYR A 107 13.28 -12.33 7.36
C TYR A 107 13.68 -11.10 8.20
N ASP A 108 13.45 -9.89 7.70
CA ASP A 108 13.72 -8.64 8.43
C ASP A 108 12.60 -8.23 9.39
N LEU A 109 11.38 -8.75 9.17
CA LEU A 109 10.22 -8.49 10.02
C LEU A 109 10.19 -9.40 11.25
N ASP A 110 10.40 -10.70 11.07
CA ASP A 110 10.43 -11.68 12.16
C ASP A 110 11.41 -12.83 11.85
N PRO A 111 12.72 -12.59 11.99
CA PRO A 111 13.76 -13.59 11.72
C PRO A 111 13.61 -14.85 12.59
N VAL A 112 13.03 -14.70 13.78
CA VAL A 112 12.78 -15.81 14.71
C VAL A 112 11.68 -16.73 14.19
N MET A 113 10.55 -16.18 13.73
CA MET A 113 9.50 -16.97 13.09
C MET A 113 10.00 -17.61 11.78
N MET A 114 10.80 -16.90 10.99
CA MET A 114 11.37 -17.47 9.76
C MET A 114 12.28 -18.66 10.05
N ALA A 115 13.06 -18.63 11.13
CA ALA A 115 13.84 -19.77 11.58
C ALA A 115 12.94 -20.96 11.97
N GLU A 116 11.88 -20.70 12.73
CA GLU A 116 10.90 -21.73 13.13
C GLU A 116 10.25 -22.39 11.91
N LEU A 117 9.77 -21.62 10.94
CA LEU A 117 9.15 -22.12 9.69
C LEU A 117 10.12 -22.94 8.82
N ARG A 118 11.43 -22.87 9.08
CA ARG A 118 12.47 -23.64 8.39
C ARG A 118 13.08 -24.74 9.26
N ASN A 119 12.49 -25.01 10.42
CA ASN A 119 13.00 -25.97 11.41
C ASN A 119 14.47 -25.72 11.76
N LYS A 120 14.84 -24.46 11.97
CA LYS A 120 16.18 -24.01 12.35
C LYS A 120 16.21 -23.55 13.81
N ASP A 121 17.43 -23.37 14.33
CA ASP A 121 17.63 -22.67 15.61
C ASP A 121 16.99 -21.27 15.55
N PRO A 122 16.24 -20.83 16.57
CA PRO A 122 15.58 -19.52 16.57
C PRO A 122 16.50 -18.32 16.32
N ARG A 123 17.82 -18.47 16.50
CA ARG A 123 18.83 -17.44 16.25
C ARG A 123 19.47 -17.54 14.86
N ALA A 124 19.14 -18.55 14.06
CA ALA A 124 19.83 -18.87 12.81
C ALA A 124 19.93 -17.71 11.80
N TYR A 125 19.01 -16.74 11.87
CA TYR A 125 18.96 -15.60 10.95
C TYR A 125 19.32 -14.26 11.61
N LEU A 126 19.58 -14.20 12.92
CA LEU A 126 19.74 -12.93 13.64
C LEU A 126 20.99 -12.14 13.25
N ASP A 127 22.06 -12.82 12.82
CA ASP A 127 23.31 -12.16 12.39
C ASP A 127 23.12 -11.39 11.08
N GLN A 128 22.25 -11.88 10.19
CA GLN A 128 21.95 -11.27 8.88
C GLN A 128 20.73 -10.34 8.95
N HIS A 129 19.78 -10.68 9.81
CA HIS A 129 18.51 -9.99 10.01
C HIS A 129 18.30 -9.71 11.49
N PRO A 130 18.86 -8.61 12.03
CA PRO A 130 18.70 -8.27 13.43
C PRO A 130 17.22 -8.12 13.79
N LEU A 131 16.79 -8.77 14.88
CA LEU A 131 15.43 -8.66 15.37
C LEU A 131 15.15 -7.25 15.89
N ILE A 132 14.19 -6.56 15.26
CA ILE A 132 13.74 -5.24 15.68
C ILE A 132 12.26 -5.34 16.06
N MET A 133 11.95 -5.08 17.34
CA MET A 133 10.58 -5.24 17.85
C MET A 133 9.62 -4.13 17.40
N TYR A 134 10.14 -2.93 17.09
CA TYR A 134 9.34 -1.81 16.60
C TYR A 134 10.01 -1.12 15.42
N ARG A 135 9.26 -0.95 14.34
CA ARG A 135 9.72 -0.26 13.13
C ARG A 135 8.64 0.68 12.63
N GLU A 136 9.06 1.72 11.91
CA GLU A 136 8.16 2.60 11.16
C GLU A 136 8.35 2.28 9.68
N ALA A 137 7.25 2.03 8.98
CA ALA A 137 7.28 1.80 7.55
C ALA A 137 7.61 3.11 6.82
N LYS A 138 8.35 3.00 5.71
CA LYS A 138 8.53 4.14 4.82
C LYS A 138 7.22 4.35 4.06
N VAL A 139 6.73 5.59 4.09
CA VAL A 139 5.50 6.02 3.43
C VAL A 139 5.87 7.06 2.37
N THR A 140 5.39 6.86 1.15
CA THR A 140 5.61 7.75 0.00
C THR A 140 4.24 8.19 -0.54
N PRO A 141 3.95 9.50 -0.58
CA PRO A 141 2.75 10.03 -1.27
C PRO A 141 2.71 9.59 -2.73
N LEU A 142 1.53 9.36 -3.29
CA LEU A 142 1.42 8.86 -4.68
C LEU A 142 1.91 9.87 -5.71
N GLU A 143 1.87 11.16 -5.37
CA GLU A 143 2.41 12.26 -6.18
C GLU A 143 3.92 12.12 -6.42
N ASP A 144 4.63 11.50 -5.47
CA ASP A 144 6.08 11.26 -5.54
C ASP A 144 6.41 9.91 -6.20
N THR A 145 5.43 9.23 -6.79
CA THR A 145 5.58 7.96 -7.50
C THR A 145 5.38 8.12 -9.01
N PRO A 146 5.80 7.13 -9.83
CA PRO A 146 5.53 7.14 -11.27
C PRO A 146 4.04 7.11 -11.66
N LEU A 147 3.09 6.98 -10.71
CA LEU A 147 1.66 6.99 -11.00
C LEU A 147 1.19 8.31 -11.62
N MET A 148 1.84 9.43 -11.31
CA MET A 148 1.53 10.71 -11.95
C MET A 148 1.76 10.67 -13.47
N GLU A 149 2.80 9.97 -13.93
CA GLU A 149 3.03 9.77 -15.36
C GLU A 149 1.97 8.88 -15.99
N LEU A 150 1.51 7.85 -15.27
CA LEU A 150 0.43 6.97 -15.73
C LEU A 150 -0.87 7.76 -15.92
N VAL A 151 -1.24 8.58 -14.94
CA VAL A 151 -2.39 9.48 -15.01
C VAL A 151 -2.31 10.38 -16.24
N GLN A 152 -1.16 11.03 -16.46
CA GLN A 152 -0.96 11.91 -17.60
C GLN A 152 -1.11 11.17 -18.93
N LYS A 153 -0.48 9.98 -19.06
CA LYS A 153 -0.58 9.12 -20.26
C LYS A 153 -2.02 8.71 -20.54
N ASN A 154 -2.80 8.38 -19.51
CA ASN A 154 -4.19 7.97 -19.68
C ASN A 154 -5.08 9.15 -20.09
N LEU A 155 -4.87 10.35 -19.53
CA LEU A 155 -5.57 11.56 -19.95
C LEU A 155 -5.29 11.92 -21.41
N GLU A 156 -4.05 11.75 -21.87
CA GLU A 156 -3.68 11.96 -23.28
C GLU A 156 -4.38 10.97 -24.22
N LYS A 157 -4.37 9.68 -23.86
CA LYS A 157 -5.09 8.64 -24.62
C LYS A 157 -6.58 8.93 -24.73
N LEU A 158 -7.20 9.41 -23.64
CA LEU A 158 -8.62 9.77 -23.63
C LEU A 158 -8.90 10.95 -24.55
N LYS A 159 -8.06 11.99 -24.54
CA LYS A 159 -8.19 13.15 -25.44
C LYS A 159 -8.05 12.74 -26.91
N ALA A 160 -7.09 11.87 -27.23
CA ALA A 160 -6.87 11.38 -28.59
C ALA A 160 -8.00 10.47 -29.10
N SER A 161 -8.75 9.83 -28.19
CA SER A 161 -9.84 8.91 -28.52
C SER A 161 -11.21 9.60 -28.68
N GLN A 162 -11.33 10.90 -28.35
CA GLN A 162 -12.56 11.65 -28.59
C GLN A 162 -12.69 12.02 -30.08
N PRO A 163 -13.72 11.56 -30.81
CA PRO A 163 -13.94 12.00 -32.19
C PRO A 163 -14.25 13.49 -32.18
N SER A 164 -13.51 14.25 -32.98
CA SER A 164 -13.71 15.68 -33.20
C SER A 164 -15.13 15.97 -33.69
N HIS A 165 -16.05 16.29 -32.76
CA HIS A 165 -17.36 16.83 -33.07
C HIS A 165 -17.23 18.31 -33.47
N GLN A 166 -16.60 18.55 -34.62
CA GLN A 166 -16.79 19.75 -35.42
C GLN A 166 -16.75 19.37 -36.90
N ARG A 167 -17.80 18.67 -37.37
CA ARG A 167 -18.26 18.91 -38.74
C ARG A 167 -19.11 20.16 -38.65
N GLU A 168 -18.55 21.29 -39.04
CA GLU A 168 -19.30 22.51 -39.35
C GLU A 168 -20.46 22.12 -40.28
N VAL A 169 -21.68 22.15 -39.77
CA VAL A 169 -22.87 22.07 -40.61
C VAL A 169 -22.97 23.43 -41.32
N LYS A 170 -22.39 23.53 -42.52
CA LYS A 170 -22.63 24.67 -43.40
C LYS A 170 -24.15 24.75 -43.65
N PRO A 171 -24.81 25.89 -43.37
CA PRO A 171 -26.22 26.03 -43.71
C PRO A 171 -26.36 25.98 -45.24
N SER A 172 -27.14 25.02 -45.73
CA SER A 172 -27.44 24.87 -47.15
C SER A 172 -28.37 26.01 -47.59
N PRO A 173 -28.02 26.84 -48.58
CA PRO A 173 -28.93 27.80 -49.15
C PRO A 173 -29.67 27.11 -50.31
N ASN A 174 -30.91 26.67 -50.09
CA ASN A 174 -31.94 26.81 -51.12
C ASN A 174 -33.33 26.44 -50.59
N ALA A 175 -34.04 27.46 -50.13
CA ALA A 175 -35.49 27.52 -50.26
C ALA A 175 -35.82 28.01 -51.69
N SER A 176 -36.24 27.12 -52.57
CA SER A 176 -36.99 27.50 -53.77
C SER A 176 -38.16 26.53 -54.03
N LYS A 177 -39.30 26.93 -53.48
CA LYS A 177 -40.64 26.91 -54.07
C LYS A 177 -41.04 25.70 -54.92
N ARG A 178 -41.85 24.83 -54.31
CA ARG A 178 -42.93 24.08 -54.98
C ARG A 178 -44.06 25.04 -55.39
N LYS A 179 -44.39 25.07 -56.68
CA LYS A 179 -45.70 25.33 -57.31
C LYS A 179 -45.58 24.73 -58.73
N GLY A 180 -46.45 23.91 -59.28
CA GLY A 180 -47.74 23.33 -58.92
C GLY A 180 -48.14 22.38 -60.07
N ASN A 181 -49.07 21.48 -59.78
CA ASN A 181 -49.74 20.54 -60.70
C ASN A 181 -50.27 21.19 -61.99
N SER A 182 -50.33 20.45 -63.11
CA SER A 182 -51.59 20.05 -63.78
C SER A 182 -51.36 19.34 -65.12
N LEU A 183 -52.03 18.19 -65.26
CA LEU A 183 -52.51 17.45 -66.44
C LEU A 183 -51.51 16.83 -67.43
#